data_AF-A0A7X2MZK4-F1
#
_entry.id   AF-A0A7X2MZK4-F1
#
_cell.length_a   1.000
_cell.length_b   1.000
_cell.length_c   1.000
_cell.angle_alpha   90.00
_cell.angle_beta   90.00
_cell.angle_gamma   90.00
#
_symmetry.space_group_name_H-M   'P 1'
#
loop_
_entity.id
_entity.type
_entity.pdbx_description
1 polymer ?
#
loop_
_entity_poly.entity_id
_entity_poly.type
_entity_poly.pdbx_seq_one_letter_code
_entity_poly.pdbx_strand_id
1 'polypeptide(L)'
;MNEEAIAKKEKGHSSRTRNKLIKLAIEACEPEDRFNTYKVCEKLAEIMVERYKESTLTYQSERMGLDTTKKMMKHINMYFYKM
;
A
#
# COMPACT_ATOMS: atom_id res chain seq x y z
N MET A 1 -23.76 -6.13 -14.01
CA MET A 1 -22.88 -4.94 -13.86
C MET A 1 -21.44 -5.45 -13.87
N ASN A 2 -20.67 -5.11 -14.90
CA ASN A 2 -19.35 -5.70 -15.17
C ASN A 2 -18.28 -5.26 -14.17
N GLU A 3 -17.79 -6.20 -13.38
CA GLU A 3 -16.65 -6.03 -12.46
C GLU A 3 -15.36 -5.56 -13.18
N GLU A 4 -15.23 -5.87 -14.47
CA GLU A 4 -14.09 -5.49 -15.31
C GLU A 4 -13.97 -3.98 -15.57
N ALA A 5 -15.08 -3.23 -15.53
CA ALA A 5 -15.08 -1.79 -15.79
C ALA A 5 -14.50 -0.98 -14.62
N ILE A 6 -14.61 -1.49 -13.39
CA ILE A 6 -14.09 -0.84 -12.18
C ILE A 6 -12.56 -0.93 -12.16
N ALA A 7 -12.00 -2.09 -12.57
CA ALA A 7 -10.55 -2.32 -12.57
C ALA A 7 -9.76 -1.42 -13.54
N LYS A 8 -10.38 -0.93 -14.64
CA LYS A 8 -9.71 -0.07 -15.62
C LYS A 8 -9.58 1.40 -15.19
N LYS A 9 -10.50 1.93 -14.35
CA LYS A 9 -10.47 3.34 -13.90
C LYS A 9 -9.53 3.60 -12.71
N GLU A 10 -9.16 2.59 -11.92
CA GLU A 10 -8.28 2.75 -10.75
C GLU A 10 -6.77 2.73 -11.06
N LYS A 11 -6.35 2.48 -12.31
CA LYS A 11 -4.93 2.50 -12.73
C LYS A 11 -4.33 3.92 -12.82
N GLY A 12 -4.81 4.86 -12.01
CA GLY A 12 -4.27 6.22 -11.92
C GLY A 12 -2.88 6.27 -11.29
N HIS A 13 -2.20 7.42 -11.40
CA HIS A 13 -0.87 7.69 -10.84
C HIS A 13 -0.69 7.26 -9.37
N SER A 14 -1.76 7.28 -8.55
CA SER A 14 -1.70 6.85 -7.14
C SER A 14 -1.32 5.37 -6.98
N SER A 15 -1.64 4.52 -7.95
CA SER A 15 -1.26 3.11 -7.95
C SER A 15 0.26 2.90 -8.02
N ARG A 16 0.98 3.78 -8.74
CA ARG A 16 2.45 3.69 -8.85
C ARG A 16 3.13 4.10 -7.54
N THR A 17 2.70 5.21 -6.95
CA THR A 17 3.24 5.67 -5.66
C THR A 17 2.98 4.64 -4.57
N ARG A 18 1.75 4.13 -4.47
CA ARG A 18 1.42 3.04 -3.54
C ARG A 18 2.34 1.83 -3.72
N ASN A 19 2.51 1.35 -4.94
CA ASN A 19 3.36 0.18 -5.20
C ASN A 19 4.83 0.44 -4.82
N LYS A 20 5.34 1.66 -5.03
CA LYS A 20 6.68 2.04 -4.57
C LYS A 20 6.78 2.00 -3.04
N LEU A 21 5.77 2.51 -2.34
CA LEU A 21 5.74 2.48 -0.87
C LEU A 21 5.66 1.05 -0.33
N ILE A 22 4.83 0.19 -0.92
CA ILE A 22 4.76 -1.23 -0.57
C ILE A 22 6.11 -1.91 -0.79
N LYS A 23 6.75 -1.66 -1.94
CA LYS A 23 8.09 -2.19 -2.22
C LYS A 23 9.12 -1.76 -1.17
N LEU A 24 9.15 -0.46 -0.83
CA LEU A 24 10.03 0.06 0.20
C LEU A 24 9.76 -0.58 1.58
N ALA A 25 8.49 -0.79 1.92
CA ALA A 25 8.11 -1.46 3.17
C ALA A 25 8.61 -2.91 3.21
N ILE A 26 8.50 -3.65 2.10
CA ILE A 26 9.03 -5.02 1.98
C ILE A 26 10.56 -5.01 2.09
N GLU A 27 11.25 -4.07 1.45
CA GLU A 27 12.71 -3.95 1.50
C GLU A 27 13.22 -3.56 2.90
N ALA A 28 12.40 -2.84 3.68
CA ALA A 28 12.67 -2.46 5.07
C ALA A 28 12.33 -3.56 6.09
N CYS A 29 11.66 -4.64 5.68
CA CYS A 29 11.48 -5.83 6.52
C CYS A 29 12.73 -6.72 6.50
N GLU A 30 12.96 -7.40 7.62
CA GLU A 30 13.92 -8.50 7.70
C GLU A 30 13.60 -9.57 6.64
N PRO A 31 14.61 -10.28 6.10
CA PRO A 31 14.42 -11.22 5.00
C PRO A 31 13.30 -12.25 5.23
N GLU A 32 13.18 -12.76 6.45
CA GLU A 32 12.15 -13.72 6.90
C GLU A 32 10.73 -13.12 6.96
N ASP A 33 10.61 -11.81 7.17
CA ASP A 33 9.35 -11.10 7.33
C ASP A 33 8.82 -10.49 6.02
N ARG A 34 9.58 -10.53 4.92
CA ARG A 34 9.23 -9.87 3.64
C ARG A 34 7.91 -10.33 3.03
N PHE A 35 7.47 -11.54 3.36
CA PHE A 35 6.20 -12.12 2.90
C PHE A 35 5.11 -12.09 3.99
N ASN A 36 5.43 -11.62 5.19
CA ASN A 36 4.45 -11.46 6.26
C ASN A 36 3.70 -10.15 6.08
N THR A 37 2.47 -10.23 5.57
CA THR A 37 1.64 -9.05 5.26
C THR A 37 1.45 -8.12 6.46
N TYR A 38 1.38 -8.64 7.69
CA TYR A 38 1.23 -7.79 8.88
C TYR A 38 2.51 -7.00 9.17
N LYS A 39 3.68 -7.64 9.08
CA LYS A 39 4.98 -6.97 9.24
C LYS A 39 5.21 -5.91 8.17
N VAL A 40 4.82 -6.21 6.93
CA VAL A 40 4.86 -5.23 5.84
C VAL A 40 3.87 -4.08 6.09
N CYS A 41 2.69 -4.32 6.68
CA CYS A 41 1.77 -3.24 7.07
C CYS A 41 2.38 -2.31 8.14
N GLU A 42 3.04 -2.88 9.15
CA GLU A 42 3.75 -2.11 10.19
C GLU A 42 4.80 -1.19 9.55
N LYS A 43 5.68 -1.74 8.71
CA LYS A 43 6.69 -0.94 7.99
C LYS A 43 6.10 0.07 7.03
N LEU A 44 5.00 -0.26 6.37
CA LEU A 44 4.32 0.67 5.47
C LEU A 44 3.70 1.85 6.24
N ALA A 45 3.15 1.61 7.43
CA ALA A 45 2.63 2.67 8.28
C ALA A 45 3.75 3.60 8.78
N GLU A 46 4.87 3.04 9.23
CA GLU A 46 6.07 3.81 9.63
C GLU A 46 6.53 4.73 8.49
N ILE A 47 6.73 4.17 7.29
CA ILE A 47 7.15 4.93 6.10
C ILE A 47 6.14 6.02 5.73
N MET A 48 4.85 5.76 5.89
CA MET A 48 3.80 6.75 5.61
C MET A 48 3.89 7.94 6.57
N VAL A 49 4.08 7.68 7.86
CA VAL A 49 4.23 8.72 8.91
C VAL A 49 5.51 9.53 8.71
N GLU A 50 6.62 8.88 8.35
CA GLU A 50 7.88 9.58 8.06
C GLU A 50 7.79 10.47 6.81
N ARG A 51 7.11 9.97 5.77
CA ARG A 51 7.05 10.65 4.47
C ARG A 51 6.06 11.80 4.42
N TYR A 52 4.94 11.70 5.13
CA TYR A 52 3.86 12.66 5.07
C TYR A 52 3.64 13.32 6.43
N LYS A 53 3.66 14.65 6.46
CA LYS A 53 3.28 15.43 7.64
C LYS A 53 1.84 15.11 8.05
N GLU A 54 1.53 15.17 9.34
CA GLU A 54 0.19 14.86 9.90
C GLU A 54 -0.95 15.49 9.11
N SER A 55 -0.85 16.78 8.78
CA SER A 55 -1.84 17.53 7.97
C SER A 55 -2.15 16.93 6.59
N THR A 56 -1.24 16.14 6.03
CA THR A 56 -1.37 15.51 4.71
C THR A 56 -1.48 13.99 4.78
N LEU A 57 -1.13 13.38 5.92
CA LEU A 57 -1.06 11.94 6.10
C LEU A 57 -2.43 11.29 5.86
N THR A 58 -3.48 11.82 6.48
CA THR A 58 -4.86 11.32 6.35
C THR A 58 -5.33 11.37 4.89
N TYR A 59 -5.16 12.51 4.22
CA TYR A 59 -5.56 12.66 2.83
C TYR A 59 -4.81 11.68 1.92
N GLN A 60 -3.49 11.54 2.09
CA GLN A 60 -2.68 10.68 1.24
C GLN A 60 -2.96 9.20 1.49
N SER A 61 -3.16 8.79 2.76
CA SER A 61 -3.50 7.41 3.10
C SER A 61 -4.87 7.03 2.53
N GLU A 62 -5.89 7.86 2.69
CA GLU A 62 -7.23 7.62 2.12
C GLU A 62 -7.19 7.55 0.59
N ARG A 63 -6.53 8.53 -0.05
CA ARG A 63 -6.40 8.59 -1.51
C ARG A 63 -5.71 7.36 -2.10
N MET A 64 -4.75 6.77 -1.38
CA MET A 64 -4.02 5.58 -1.82
C MET A 64 -4.69 4.27 -1.41
N GLY A 65 -5.69 4.31 -0.52
CA GLY A 65 -6.28 3.11 0.10
C GLY A 65 -5.37 2.47 1.15
N LEU A 66 -4.56 3.26 1.84
CA LEU A 66 -3.62 2.84 2.89
C LEU A 66 -4.03 3.36 4.28
N ASP A 67 -5.28 3.80 4.43
CA ASP A 67 -5.83 4.40 5.65
C ASP A 67 -6.24 3.37 6.73
N THR A 68 -6.38 2.10 6.35
CA THR A 68 -6.73 1.03 7.29
C THR A 68 -5.90 -0.22 7.00
N THR A 69 -5.59 -0.99 8.04
CA THR A 69 -4.85 -2.25 7.91
C THR A 69 -5.49 -3.19 6.90
N LYS A 70 -6.83 -3.33 6.90
CA LYS A 70 -7.55 -4.18 5.95
C LYS A 70 -7.31 -3.77 4.49
N LYS A 71 -7.29 -2.48 4.19
CA LYS A 71 -7.03 -1.97 2.83
C LYS A 71 -5.54 -2.09 2.46
N MET A 72 -4.64 -1.82 3.41
CA MET A 72 -3.20 -2.03 3.23
C MET A 72 -2.91 -3.50 2.87
N MET A 73 -3.44 -4.44 3.65
CA MET A 73 -3.31 -5.88 3.41
C MET A 73 -3.83 -6.26 2.03
N LYS A 74 -5.00 -5.73 1.62
CA LYS A 74 -5.53 -5.96 0.26
C LYS A 74 -4.51 -5.55 -0.80
N HIS A 75 -3.93 -4.35 -0.68
CA HIS A 75 -2.98 -3.86 -1.67
C HIS A 75 -1.63 -4.58 -1.65
N ILE A 76 -1.14 -4.99 -0.48
CA ILE A 76 0.09 -5.78 -0.34
C ILE A 76 -0.12 -7.18 -0.94
N ASN A 77 -1.24 -7.85 -0.64
CA ASN A 77 -1.56 -9.14 -1.23
C ASN A 77 -1.70 -9.02 -2.76
N MET A 78 -2.38 -7.97 -3.26
CA MET A 78 -2.44 -7.70 -4.70
C MET A 78 -1.06 -7.43 -5.31
N TYR A 79 -0.11 -6.87 -4.56
CA TYR A 79 1.26 -6.68 -5.01
C TYR A 79 1.99 -8.02 -5.13
N PHE A 80 1.85 -8.91 -4.13
CA PHE A 80 2.44 -10.25 -4.17
C PHE A 80 1.91 -11.11 -5.31
N TYR A 81 0.59 -11.17 -5.52
CA TYR A 81 -0.03 -12.02 -6.55
C TYR A 81 0.00 -11.44 -7.96
N LYS A 82 0.48 -10.21 -8.13
CA LYS A 82 0.66 -9.57 -9.44
C LYS A 82 2.08 -9.75 -9.99
N MET A 83 3.03 -10.15 -9.15
CA MET A 83 4.34 -10.65 -9.58
C MET A 83 4.26 -12.14 -9.89
#